data_AF-A0A562UEV7-F1
#
_entry.id   AF-A0A562UEV7-F1
#
_cell.length_a   1.000
_cell.length_b   1.000
_cell.length_c   1.000
_cell.angle_alpha   90.00
_cell.angle_beta   90.00
_cell.angle_gamma   90.00
#
_symmetry.space_group_name_H-M   'P 1'
#
loop_
_entity.id
_entity.type
_entity.pdbx_description
1 polymer ?
#
loop_
_entity_poly.entity_id
_entity_poly.type
_entity_poly.pdbx_seq_one_letter_code
_entity_poly.pdbx_strand_id
1 'polypeptide(L)'
;MNNLHPNQFKALLFSVLVFALQSCVVTPGQWKNDMISASKRNDFHKLNEEALKYLKANDQTALKALFSKEMNGDKNERKVELISNRLNDNTYKLLDEYYVVHKLKDTDMDTVRVKDGSVNRYALMYPCEAQEMYMAYFIPEKPANKYMLSLVYAKLNYGWKIVKMEMEPYTIDGKTAPELFNLAKEEYAKKEIQAAQINTMLAVTCFKPGAYWEYPDEVDADKFYTQVHGEVNAKYQYPLVLSQLATGPMILRVYNKNTDDGYNSPVIYYMTHFDLKDTTDVKKENLKVRQVVAKLMPGLDEGKKYILYSAFNKPPDGYNSIDHFDMTQKLN
;
A
#
# COMPACT_ATOMS: atom_id res chain seq x y z
N MET A 1 41.88 -57.41 21.68
CA MET A 1 41.65 -56.22 20.82
C MET A 1 41.58 -56.73 19.39
N ASN A 2 40.39 -56.82 18.80
CA ASN A 2 40.22 -57.37 17.45
C ASN A 2 40.52 -56.27 16.43
N ASN A 3 41.59 -56.45 15.67
CA ASN A 3 41.99 -55.54 14.60
C ASN A 3 40.95 -55.60 13.47
N LEU A 4 40.24 -54.49 13.25
CA LEU A 4 39.37 -54.31 12.09
C LEU A 4 40.21 -54.43 10.80
N HIS A 5 39.80 -55.31 9.89
CA HIS A 5 40.46 -55.46 8.59
C HIS A 5 40.32 -54.17 7.76
N PRO A 6 41.33 -53.81 6.95
CA PRO A 6 41.36 -52.55 6.19
C PRO A 6 40.17 -52.35 5.24
N ASN A 7 39.51 -53.43 4.80
CA ASN A 7 38.30 -53.36 3.97
C ASN A 7 37.04 -53.02 4.77
N GLN A 8 36.97 -53.38 6.06
CA GLN A 8 35.85 -53.02 6.94
C GLN A 8 35.91 -51.55 7.36
N PHE A 9 37.12 -50.98 7.50
CA PHE A 9 37.31 -49.55 7.76
C PHE A 9 36.86 -48.69 6.57
N LYS A 10 37.16 -49.13 5.33
CA LYS A 10 36.69 -48.46 4.10
C LYS A 10 35.17 -48.48 3.95
N ALA A 11 34.52 -49.61 4.26
CA ALA A 11 33.07 -49.72 4.23
C ALA A 11 32.39 -48.83 5.29
N LEU A 12 32.98 -48.72 6.49
CA LEU A 12 32.50 -47.85 7.56
C LEU A 12 32.58 -46.37 7.16
N LEU A 13 33.73 -45.93 6.59
CA LEU A 13 33.93 -44.57 6.08
C LEU A 13 32.95 -44.21 4.96
N PHE A 14 32.68 -45.15 4.05
CA PHE A 14 31.70 -44.94 2.98
C PHE A 14 30.27 -44.83 3.52
N SER A 15 29.93 -45.60 4.56
CA SER A 15 28.61 -45.55 5.21
C SER A 15 28.40 -44.22 5.95
N VAL A 16 29.41 -43.73 6.69
CA VAL A 16 29.36 -42.43 7.37
C VAL A 16 29.25 -41.28 6.35
N LEU A 17 29.91 -41.37 5.19
CA LEU A 17 29.79 -40.38 4.11
C LEU A 17 28.37 -40.35 3.51
N VAL A 18 27.74 -41.51 3.32
CA VAL A 18 26.36 -41.61 2.80
C VAL A 18 25.35 -41.03 3.80
N PHE A 19 25.52 -41.27 5.12
CA PHE A 19 24.64 -40.68 6.14
C PHE A 19 24.90 -39.18 6.36
N ALA A 20 26.13 -38.70 6.19
CA ALA A 20 26.45 -37.27 6.22
C ALA A 20 25.88 -36.51 5.01
N LEU A 21 25.66 -37.18 3.88
CA LEU A 21 25.01 -36.60 2.70
C LEU A 21 23.48 -36.62 2.74
N GLN A 22 22.86 -37.32 3.72
CA GLN A 22 21.41 -37.31 3.95
C GLN A 22 20.94 -36.18 4.88
N SER A 23 21.85 -35.39 5.46
CA SER A 23 21.46 -34.28 6.33
C SER A 23 21.13 -33.02 5.50
N CYS A 24 19.87 -32.93 5.10
CA CYS A 24 19.04 -31.70 5.01
C CYS A 24 17.90 -31.94 4.02
N VAL A 25 16.96 -32.82 4.38
CA VAL A 25 15.65 -32.78 3.74
C VAL A 25 14.97 -31.52 4.26
N VAL A 26 14.76 -30.53 3.39
CA VAL A 26 14.01 -29.33 3.75
C VAL A 26 12.56 -29.73 3.95
N THR A 27 12.10 -29.73 5.19
CA THR A 27 10.72 -30.08 5.53
C THR A 27 9.78 -28.97 5.04
N PRO A 28 8.71 -29.30 4.29
CA PRO A 28 7.72 -28.32 3.89
C PRO A 28 7.04 -27.67 5.10
N GLY A 29 6.73 -26.38 4.99
CA GLY A 29 6.11 -25.62 6.07
C GLY A 29 6.05 -24.12 5.81
N GLN A 30 5.38 -23.41 6.71
CA GLN A 30 5.23 -21.96 6.67
C GLN A 30 5.53 -21.42 8.08
N TRP A 31 6.42 -20.44 8.17
CA TRP A 31 6.87 -19.83 9.42
C TRP A 31 6.77 -18.32 9.31
N LYS A 32 6.20 -17.67 10.33
CA LYS A 32 6.03 -16.22 10.43
C LYS A 32 6.84 -15.69 11.61
N ASN A 33 7.57 -14.59 11.42
CA ASN A 33 8.30 -13.86 12.46
C ASN A 33 9.18 -14.78 13.34
N ASP A 34 8.93 -14.82 14.66
CA ASP A 34 9.69 -15.63 15.62
C ASP A 34 9.57 -17.15 15.41
N MET A 35 8.62 -17.62 14.59
CA MET A 35 8.57 -19.03 14.20
C MET A 35 9.68 -19.41 13.22
N ILE A 36 10.30 -18.44 12.54
CA ILE A 36 11.48 -18.67 11.71
C ILE A 36 12.67 -18.89 12.65
N SER A 37 13.43 -19.98 12.43
CA SER A 37 14.58 -20.28 13.28
C SER A 37 15.57 -19.11 13.31
N ALA A 38 16.10 -18.79 14.50
CA ALA A 38 16.93 -17.61 14.70
C ALA A 38 18.13 -17.53 13.73
N SER A 39 18.77 -18.67 13.44
CA SER A 39 19.87 -18.72 12.46
C SER A 39 19.41 -18.33 11.05
N LYS A 40 18.30 -18.91 10.56
CA LYS A 40 17.79 -18.62 9.22
C LYS A 40 17.28 -17.18 9.14
N ARG A 41 16.61 -16.71 10.19
CA ARG A 41 16.13 -15.34 10.30
C ARG A 41 17.28 -14.32 10.24
N ASN A 42 18.39 -14.58 10.93
CA ASN A 42 19.58 -13.73 10.86
C ASN A 42 20.17 -13.65 9.44
N ASP A 43 20.16 -14.75 8.69
CA ASP A 43 20.61 -14.74 7.30
C ASP A 43 19.67 -13.92 6.40
N PHE A 44 18.36 -14.02 6.62
CA PHE A 44 17.37 -13.19 5.92
C PHE A 44 17.48 -11.71 6.27
N HIS A 45 17.72 -11.39 7.54
CA HIS A 45 17.90 -10.01 7.98
C HIS A 45 19.12 -9.37 7.33
N LYS A 46 20.23 -10.11 7.15
CA LYS A 46 21.38 -9.63 6.37
C LYS A 46 21.02 -9.31 4.93
N LEU A 47 20.25 -10.18 4.27
CA LEU A 47 19.77 -9.92 2.89
C LEU A 47 18.92 -8.64 2.83
N ASN A 48 18.02 -8.46 3.79
CA ASN A 48 17.20 -7.25 3.90
C ASN A 48 18.03 -6.00 4.17
N GLU A 49 19.01 -6.08 5.07
CA GLU A 49 19.91 -4.96 5.38
C GLU A 49 20.71 -4.53 4.14
N GLU A 50 21.23 -5.48 3.36
CA GLU A 50 21.91 -5.20 2.10
C GLU A 50 20.95 -4.57 1.08
N ALA A 51 19.76 -5.14 0.88
CA ALA A 51 18.76 -4.61 -0.04
C ALA A 51 18.34 -3.19 0.33
N LEU A 52 18.01 -2.94 1.60
CA LEU A 52 17.62 -1.63 2.10
C LEU A 52 18.76 -0.61 1.98
N LYS A 53 20.00 -1.03 2.25
CA LYS A 53 21.19 -0.18 2.06
C LYS A 53 21.31 0.28 0.62
N TYR A 54 21.22 -0.63 -0.35
CA TYR A 54 21.35 -0.28 -1.76
C TYR A 54 20.15 0.50 -2.30
N LEU A 55 18.93 0.19 -1.86
CA LEU A 55 17.73 0.98 -2.18
C LEU A 55 17.86 2.41 -1.66
N LYS A 56 18.29 2.58 -0.41
CA LYS A 56 18.47 3.91 0.19
C LYS A 56 19.55 4.73 -0.53
N ALA A 57 20.61 4.08 -1.00
CA ALA A 57 21.68 4.70 -1.78
C ALA A 57 21.33 4.93 -3.26
N ASN A 58 20.16 4.47 -3.73
CA ASN A 58 19.80 4.42 -5.15
C ASN A 58 20.87 3.68 -6.00
N ASP A 59 21.54 2.68 -5.42
CA ASP A 59 22.62 1.92 -6.06
C ASP A 59 22.04 0.77 -6.88
N GLN A 60 21.63 1.09 -8.09
CA GLN A 60 21.05 0.14 -9.03
C GLN A 60 22.03 -0.99 -9.40
N THR A 61 23.34 -0.70 -9.45
CA THR A 61 24.35 -1.71 -9.82
C THR A 61 24.46 -2.78 -8.75
N ALA A 62 24.52 -2.36 -7.48
CA ALA A 62 24.56 -3.30 -6.37
C ALA A 62 23.24 -4.08 -6.22
N LEU A 63 22.08 -3.43 -6.43
CA LEU A 63 20.78 -4.10 -6.41
C LEU A 63 20.64 -5.20 -7.45
N LYS A 64 21.21 -5.02 -8.66
CA LYS A 64 21.18 -6.05 -9.71
C LYS A 64 21.83 -7.36 -9.27
N ALA A 65 22.77 -7.33 -8.32
CA ALA A 65 23.36 -8.54 -7.75
C ALA A 65 22.40 -9.29 -6.82
N LEU A 66 21.42 -8.60 -6.21
CA LEU A 66 20.39 -9.19 -5.37
C LEU A 66 19.16 -9.64 -6.16
N PHE A 67 18.90 -9.04 -7.32
CA PHE A 67 17.75 -9.35 -8.16
C PHE A 67 17.86 -10.72 -8.86
N SER A 68 16.71 -11.34 -9.12
CA SER A 68 16.62 -12.48 -10.03
C SER A 68 17.00 -12.07 -11.46
N LYS A 69 17.18 -13.05 -12.35
CA LYS A 69 17.51 -12.74 -13.76
C LYS A 69 16.36 -12.01 -14.44
N GLU A 70 15.14 -12.39 -14.10
CA GLU A 70 13.88 -11.82 -14.57
C GLU A 70 13.76 -10.36 -14.12
N MET A 71 13.94 -10.09 -12.83
CA MET A 71 13.94 -8.73 -12.27
C MET A 71 15.04 -7.82 -12.86
N ASN A 72 16.16 -8.39 -13.30
CA ASN A 72 17.22 -7.63 -13.99
C ASN A 72 16.87 -7.32 -15.46
N GLY A 73 15.98 -8.10 -16.08
CA GLY A 73 15.44 -7.82 -17.41
C GLY A 73 14.36 -6.74 -17.40
N ASP A 74 13.73 -6.51 -16.25
CA ASP A 74 12.73 -5.47 -16.04
C ASP A 74 13.37 -4.07 -15.93
N LYS A 75 12.70 -3.05 -16.50
CA LYS A 75 13.08 -1.63 -16.37
C LYS A 75 12.74 -1.09 -14.96
N ASN A 76 13.42 -1.60 -13.94
CA ASN A 76 13.16 -1.31 -12.54
C ASN A 76 13.77 0.01 -12.03
N GLU A 77 14.54 0.73 -12.85
CA GLU A 77 15.30 1.92 -12.43
C GLU A 77 14.39 2.99 -11.81
N ARG A 78 13.25 3.31 -12.45
CA ARG A 78 12.29 4.27 -11.93
C ARG A 78 11.66 3.82 -10.61
N LYS A 79 11.40 2.52 -10.47
CA LYS A 79 10.84 1.96 -9.23
C LYS A 79 11.86 2.07 -8.08
N VAL A 80 13.12 1.74 -8.33
CA VAL A 80 14.22 1.90 -7.36
C VAL A 80 14.34 3.35 -6.93
N GLU A 81 14.32 4.30 -7.86
CA GLU A 81 14.39 5.74 -7.56
C GLU A 81 13.24 6.19 -6.66
N LEU A 82 11.99 5.80 -6.98
CA LEU A 82 10.81 6.14 -6.19
C LEU A 82 10.87 5.56 -4.77
N ILE A 83 11.31 4.31 -4.63
CA ILE A 83 11.51 3.65 -3.33
C ILE A 83 12.62 4.37 -2.55
N SER A 84 13.74 4.68 -3.22
CA SER A 84 14.89 5.37 -2.61
C SER A 84 14.50 6.70 -1.98
N ASN A 85 13.75 7.53 -2.71
CA ASN A 85 13.26 8.82 -2.20
C ASN A 85 12.45 8.63 -0.90
N ARG A 86 11.53 7.65 -0.88
CA ARG A 86 10.68 7.38 0.29
C ARG A 86 11.44 6.78 1.48
N LEU A 87 12.46 5.96 1.24
CA LEU A 87 13.35 5.40 2.27
C LEU A 87 14.27 6.46 2.89
N ASN A 88 14.62 7.52 2.16
CA ASN A 88 15.42 8.62 2.69
C ASN A 88 14.63 9.54 3.61
N ASP A 89 13.32 9.68 3.37
CA ASP A 89 12.44 10.54 4.17
C ASP A 89 12.02 9.91 5.51
N ASN A 90 12.14 8.58 5.67
CA ASN A 90 11.57 7.87 6.81
C ASN A 90 12.43 6.70 7.31
N THR A 91 12.34 6.43 8.60
CA THR A 91 12.84 5.16 9.18
C THR A 91 11.82 4.07 8.97
N TYR A 92 12.25 2.95 8.39
CA TYR A 92 11.42 1.76 8.16
C TYR A 92 11.71 0.68 9.20
N LYS A 93 10.66 0.00 9.63
CA LYS A 93 10.73 -1.18 10.48
C LYS A 93 10.11 -2.37 9.78
N LEU A 94 10.60 -3.57 10.11
CA LEU A 94 9.98 -4.82 9.68
C LEU A 94 8.61 -4.93 10.37
N LEU A 95 7.55 -5.08 9.57
CA LEU A 95 6.19 -5.31 10.05
C LEU A 95 5.98 -6.80 10.32
N ASP A 96 6.14 -7.60 9.26
CA ASP A 96 5.97 -9.05 9.29
C ASP A 96 6.96 -9.67 8.28
N GLU A 97 7.39 -10.89 8.57
CA GLU A 97 8.20 -11.70 7.67
C GLU A 97 7.73 -13.16 7.65
N TYR A 98 7.93 -13.80 6.49
CA TYR A 98 7.46 -15.14 6.20
C TYR A 98 8.56 -15.93 5.53
N TYR A 99 8.78 -17.15 6.01
CA TYR A 99 9.59 -18.15 5.34
C TYR A 99 8.70 -19.34 5.00
N VAL A 100 8.75 -19.78 3.76
CA VAL A 100 7.91 -20.87 3.25
C VAL A 100 8.77 -21.89 2.52
N VAL A 101 8.43 -23.16 2.72
CA VAL A 101 9.03 -24.30 2.03
C VAL A 101 7.90 -25.11 1.41
N HIS A 102 7.88 -25.17 0.08
CA HIS A 102 6.87 -25.90 -0.66
C HIS A 102 7.19 -27.39 -0.75
N LYS A 103 6.12 -28.19 -0.81
CA LYS A 103 6.21 -29.65 -0.91
C LYS A 103 6.50 -30.14 -2.34
N LEU A 104 5.99 -29.43 -3.35
CA LEU A 104 6.07 -29.80 -4.76
C LEU A 104 6.50 -28.59 -5.58
N LYS A 105 7.29 -28.80 -6.63
CA LYS A 105 7.72 -27.75 -7.57
C LYS A 105 6.63 -27.31 -8.55
N ASP A 106 5.50 -28.03 -8.60
CA ASP A 106 4.51 -27.93 -9.67
C ASP A 106 3.16 -27.32 -9.22
N THR A 107 3.11 -26.66 -8.06
CA THR A 107 1.96 -25.82 -7.70
C THR A 107 2.22 -24.40 -8.18
N ASP A 108 1.42 -23.88 -9.10
CA ASP A 108 1.61 -22.52 -9.62
C ASP A 108 1.47 -21.45 -8.53
N MET A 109 0.62 -21.69 -7.53
CA MET A 109 0.32 -20.76 -6.43
C MET A 109 0.22 -21.49 -5.08
N ASP A 110 0.56 -20.80 -4.00
CA ASP A 110 0.31 -21.23 -2.61
C ASP A 110 -0.24 -20.05 -1.79
N THR A 111 -0.68 -20.32 -0.57
CA THR A 111 -1.28 -19.32 0.32
C THR A 111 -0.75 -19.44 1.74
N VAL A 112 -0.27 -18.34 2.31
CA VAL A 112 -0.11 -18.19 3.76
C VAL A 112 -1.36 -17.53 4.32
N ARG A 113 -2.10 -18.23 5.19
CA ARG A 113 -3.28 -17.67 5.85
C ARG A 113 -2.89 -17.07 7.19
N VAL A 114 -3.06 -15.75 7.34
CA VAL A 114 -2.80 -15.06 8.61
C VAL A 114 -4.12 -14.93 9.35
N LYS A 115 -4.31 -15.79 10.35
CA LYS A 115 -5.55 -15.85 11.16
C LYS A 115 -5.43 -14.95 12.39
N ASP A 116 -5.40 -13.65 12.21
CA ASP A 116 -5.44 -12.70 13.33
C ASP A 116 -6.63 -11.74 13.19
N GLY A 117 -7.47 -11.68 14.24
CA GLY A 117 -8.54 -10.69 14.39
C GLY A 117 -9.76 -10.84 13.45
N SER A 118 -10.78 -10.01 13.72
CA SER A 118 -11.93 -9.82 12.82
C SER A 118 -11.71 -8.70 11.79
N VAL A 119 -10.86 -7.73 12.12
CA VAL A 119 -10.45 -6.60 11.27
C VAL A 119 -8.96 -6.76 10.94
N ASN A 120 -8.55 -6.38 9.73
CA ASN A 120 -7.18 -6.53 9.22
C ASN A 120 -6.71 -7.98 9.02
N ARG A 121 -7.65 -8.93 8.87
CA ARG A 121 -7.33 -10.27 8.39
C ARG A 121 -6.80 -10.22 6.95
N TYR A 122 -5.75 -10.97 6.64
CA TYR A 122 -5.21 -11.06 5.28
C TYR A 122 -4.64 -12.44 4.99
N ALA A 123 -4.40 -12.70 3.71
CA ALA A 123 -3.62 -13.83 3.24
C ALA A 123 -2.49 -13.34 2.35
N LEU A 124 -1.47 -14.17 2.19
CA LEU A 124 -0.45 -13.98 1.16
C LEU A 124 -0.69 -15.01 0.08
N MET A 125 -1.09 -14.58 -1.12
CA MET A 125 -1.29 -15.44 -2.29
C MET A 125 -0.20 -15.19 -3.31
N TYR A 126 0.68 -16.18 -3.50
CA TYR A 126 1.96 -15.99 -4.19
C TYR A 126 2.29 -17.16 -5.12
N PRO A 127 3.01 -16.89 -6.22
CA PRO A 127 3.50 -17.92 -7.12
C PRO A 127 4.65 -18.69 -6.48
N CYS A 128 4.68 -20.01 -6.65
CA CYS A 128 5.75 -20.86 -6.09
C CYS A 128 7.01 -20.82 -6.97
N GLU A 129 7.71 -19.68 -7.03
CA GLU A 129 8.86 -19.50 -7.92
C GLU A 129 10.08 -20.37 -7.54
N ALA A 130 10.18 -20.82 -6.29
CA ALA A 130 11.20 -21.73 -5.83
C ALA A 130 10.67 -22.59 -4.68
N GLN A 131 11.37 -23.69 -4.37
CA GLN A 131 11.01 -24.56 -3.24
C GLN A 131 11.06 -23.83 -1.89
N GLU A 132 11.98 -22.89 -1.71
CA GLU A 132 12.05 -22.03 -0.54
C GLU A 132 11.85 -20.57 -0.95
N MET A 133 10.97 -19.85 -0.27
CA MET A 133 10.75 -18.42 -0.47
C MET A 133 10.75 -17.68 0.88
N TYR A 134 11.10 -16.40 0.84
CA TYR A 134 11.12 -15.51 1.98
C TYR A 134 10.48 -14.17 1.61
N MET A 135 9.53 -13.68 2.39
CA MET A 135 8.81 -12.44 2.14
C MET A 135 8.97 -11.52 3.36
N ALA A 136 9.39 -10.29 3.14
CA ALA A 136 9.55 -9.29 4.19
C ALA A 136 8.77 -8.01 3.84
N TYR A 137 7.98 -7.55 4.80
CA TYR A 137 7.15 -6.36 4.66
C TYR A 137 7.63 -5.28 5.64
N PHE A 138 7.98 -4.11 5.12
CA PHE A 138 8.47 -2.99 5.91
C PHE A 138 7.51 -1.83 5.85
N ILE A 139 7.31 -1.15 6.97
CA ILE A 139 6.51 0.08 7.04
C ILE A 139 7.31 1.20 7.69
N PRO A 140 7.09 2.46 7.29
CA PRO A 140 7.71 3.58 7.96
C PRO A 140 7.08 3.80 9.35
N GLU A 141 7.87 4.28 10.30
CA GLU A 141 7.38 4.57 11.66
C GLU A 141 6.42 5.77 11.68
N LYS A 142 6.68 6.75 10.81
CA LYS A 142 5.90 7.97 10.55
C LYS A 142 5.93 8.23 9.03
N PRO A 143 5.02 9.03 8.43
CA PRO A 143 3.82 9.63 9.03
C PRO A 143 2.65 8.63 9.13
N ALA A 144 1.43 9.13 9.39
CA ALA A 144 0.21 8.31 9.45
C ALA A 144 -0.12 7.67 8.09
N ASN A 145 0.20 8.36 6.99
CA ASN A 145 0.12 7.81 5.64
C ASN A 145 1.36 6.97 5.37
N LYS A 146 1.20 5.66 5.29
CA LYS A 146 2.32 4.72 5.19
C LYS A 146 2.30 4.03 3.84
N TYR A 147 3.48 3.82 3.28
CA TYR A 147 3.69 2.96 2.11
C TYR A 147 4.47 1.74 2.59
N MET A 148 3.95 0.55 2.31
CA MET A 148 4.62 -0.69 2.68
C MET A 148 5.59 -1.10 1.58
N LEU A 149 6.86 -1.30 1.94
CA LEU A 149 7.86 -1.90 1.06
C LEU A 149 7.79 -3.41 1.22
N SER A 150 7.61 -4.13 0.11
CA SER A 150 7.68 -5.58 0.05
C SER A 150 8.98 -6.02 -0.63
N LEU A 151 9.72 -6.91 0.02
CA LEU A 151 10.86 -7.61 -0.57
C LEU A 151 10.57 -9.11 -0.54
N VAL A 152 10.42 -9.72 -1.71
CA VAL A 152 10.21 -11.17 -1.84
C VAL A 152 11.41 -11.82 -2.48
N TYR A 153 11.94 -12.82 -1.80
CA TYR A 153 13.10 -13.59 -2.19
C TYR A 153 12.71 -15.03 -2.50
N ALA A 154 13.35 -15.60 -3.52
CA ALA A 154 13.30 -17.01 -3.84
C ALA A 154 14.69 -17.64 -3.72
N LYS A 155 14.77 -18.88 -3.22
CA LYS A 155 16.01 -19.66 -3.21
C LYS A 155 16.23 -20.32 -4.56
N LEU A 156 16.89 -19.58 -5.45
CA LEU A 156 17.25 -20.07 -6.78
C LEU A 156 18.57 -20.88 -6.72
N ASN A 157 18.88 -21.61 -7.79
CA ASN A 157 20.10 -22.42 -7.89
C ASN A 157 21.40 -21.59 -7.81
N TYR A 158 21.33 -20.27 -8.00
CA TYR A 158 22.45 -19.33 -7.85
C TYR A 158 22.31 -18.40 -6.62
N GLY A 159 21.48 -18.78 -5.64
CA GLY A 159 21.36 -18.10 -4.35
C GLY A 159 19.98 -17.54 -4.05
N TRP A 160 19.86 -16.87 -2.90
CA TRP A 160 18.67 -16.10 -2.55
C TRP A 160 18.63 -14.83 -3.40
N LYS A 161 17.53 -14.61 -4.11
CA LYS A 161 17.36 -13.47 -5.00
C LYS A 161 16.00 -12.83 -4.82
N ILE A 162 15.95 -11.51 -4.92
CA ILE A 162 14.71 -10.74 -4.95
C ILE A 162 14.02 -11.04 -6.28
N VAL A 163 12.83 -11.62 -6.20
CA VAL A 163 11.95 -11.92 -7.35
C VAL A 163 10.81 -10.91 -7.47
N LYS A 164 10.46 -10.23 -6.37
CA LYS A 164 9.44 -9.19 -6.35
C LYS A 164 9.84 -8.07 -5.40
N MET A 165 9.67 -6.84 -5.86
CA MET A 165 9.86 -5.62 -5.08
C MET A 165 8.77 -4.62 -5.44
N GLU A 166 8.03 -4.18 -4.44
CA GLU A 166 6.89 -3.26 -4.58
C GLU A 166 6.81 -2.31 -3.39
N MET A 167 6.26 -1.13 -3.60
CA MET A 167 5.99 -0.17 -2.55
C MET A 167 4.63 0.48 -2.79
N GLU A 168 3.65 0.10 -1.98
CA GLU A 168 2.25 0.48 -2.19
C GLU A 168 1.63 1.10 -0.92
N PRO A 169 0.53 1.88 -1.04
CA PRO A 169 -0.15 2.48 0.11
C PRO A 169 -0.64 1.41 1.10
N TYR A 170 -0.21 1.51 2.35
CA TYR A 170 -0.65 0.64 3.44
C TYR A 170 -1.71 1.29 4.33
N THR A 171 -1.48 2.54 4.72
CA THR A 171 -2.44 3.31 5.52
C THR A 171 -2.66 4.70 4.95
N ILE A 172 -3.88 5.20 5.09
CA ILE A 172 -4.26 6.60 4.83
C ILE A 172 -4.98 7.14 6.07
N ASP A 173 -4.57 8.31 6.54
CA ASP A 173 -4.94 8.91 7.83
C ASP A 173 -4.79 7.92 9.01
N GLY A 174 -3.74 7.09 8.94
CA GLY A 174 -3.43 6.08 9.95
C GLY A 174 -4.34 4.86 9.94
N LYS A 175 -5.23 4.72 8.95
CA LYS A 175 -6.17 3.59 8.82
C LYS A 175 -5.77 2.67 7.67
N THR A 176 -5.89 1.37 7.87
CA THR A 176 -5.72 0.34 6.83
C THR A 176 -6.94 0.30 5.89
N ALA A 177 -6.87 -0.51 4.83
CA ALA A 177 -8.01 -0.68 3.92
C ALA A 177 -9.28 -1.22 4.62
N PRO A 178 -9.22 -2.28 5.45
CA PRO A 178 -10.42 -2.75 6.16
C PRO A 178 -10.99 -1.72 7.15
N GLU A 179 -10.13 -0.92 7.79
CA GLU A 179 -10.57 0.15 8.71
C GLU A 179 -11.25 1.30 7.97
N LEU A 180 -10.70 1.74 6.84
CA LEU A 180 -11.32 2.74 5.97
C LEU A 180 -12.65 2.24 5.40
N PHE A 181 -12.73 0.97 5.03
CA PHE A 181 -13.96 0.38 4.53
C PHE A 181 -15.04 0.27 5.63
N ASN A 182 -14.66 -0.06 6.86
CA ASN A 182 -15.59 -0.02 7.99
C ASN A 182 -16.11 1.38 8.27
N LEU A 183 -15.22 2.39 8.28
CA LEU A 183 -15.62 3.80 8.42
C LEU A 183 -16.61 4.22 7.32
N ALA A 184 -16.34 3.86 6.07
CA ALA A 184 -17.22 4.20 4.97
C ALA A 184 -18.63 3.57 5.11
N LYS A 185 -18.73 2.34 5.64
CA LYS A 185 -20.03 1.71 5.93
C LYS A 185 -20.77 2.45 7.05
N GLU A 186 -20.07 2.92 8.07
CA GLU A 186 -20.64 3.71 9.16
C GLU A 186 -21.19 5.06 8.66
N GLU A 187 -20.41 5.80 7.88
CA GLU A 187 -20.82 7.06 7.24
C GLU A 187 -22.03 6.85 6.31
N TYR A 188 -22.01 5.77 5.52
CA TYR A 188 -23.14 5.41 4.66
C TYR A 188 -24.41 5.14 5.47
N ALA A 189 -24.30 4.44 6.61
CA ALA A 189 -25.42 4.21 7.52
C ALA A 189 -25.98 5.52 8.11
N LYS A 190 -25.11 6.50 8.37
CA LYS A 190 -25.47 7.88 8.78
C LYS A 190 -26.01 8.76 7.65
N LYS A 191 -26.09 8.27 6.40
CA LYS A 191 -26.47 9.01 5.18
C LYS A 191 -25.46 10.09 4.75
N GLU A 192 -24.21 9.97 5.19
CA GLU A 192 -23.08 10.82 4.84
C GLU A 192 -22.42 10.32 3.54
N ILE A 193 -23.20 10.23 2.46
CA ILE A 193 -22.81 9.43 1.29
C ILE A 193 -21.56 9.93 0.57
N GLN A 194 -21.26 11.23 0.62
CA GLN A 194 -20.06 11.81 -0.01
C GLN A 194 -18.80 11.45 0.79
N ALA A 195 -18.88 11.41 2.12
CA ALA A 195 -17.80 10.95 3.00
C ALA A 195 -17.56 9.44 2.82
N ALA A 196 -18.65 8.65 2.80
CA ALA A 196 -18.58 7.22 2.55
C ALA A 196 -17.91 6.88 1.21
N GLN A 197 -18.24 7.63 0.14
CA GLN A 197 -17.59 7.46 -1.16
C GLN A 197 -16.08 7.71 -1.08
N ILE A 198 -15.69 8.80 -0.41
CA ILE A 198 -14.30 9.19 -0.20
C ILE A 198 -13.55 8.09 0.55
N ASN A 199 -14.04 7.65 1.70
CA ASN A 199 -13.33 6.66 2.51
C ASN A 199 -13.31 5.28 1.86
N THR A 200 -14.35 4.90 1.10
CA THR A 200 -14.30 3.66 0.31
C THR A 200 -13.24 3.75 -0.80
N MET A 201 -13.13 4.88 -1.50
CA MET A 201 -12.08 5.09 -2.50
C MET A 201 -10.67 5.01 -1.90
N LEU A 202 -10.48 5.58 -0.70
CA LEU A 202 -9.23 5.46 0.04
C LEU A 202 -8.97 4.00 0.47
N ALA A 203 -10.00 3.26 0.89
CA ALA A 203 -9.88 1.83 1.19
C ALA A 203 -9.42 1.03 -0.03
N VAL A 204 -10.07 1.25 -1.19
CA VAL A 204 -9.69 0.63 -2.48
C VAL A 204 -8.22 0.86 -2.83
N THR A 205 -7.72 2.07 -2.56
CA THR A 205 -6.31 2.42 -2.78
C THR A 205 -5.35 1.61 -1.88
N CYS A 206 -5.80 1.14 -0.72
CA CYS A 206 -4.97 0.42 0.26
C CYS A 206 -5.17 -1.10 0.27
N PHE A 207 -6.08 -1.68 -0.53
CA PHE A 207 -6.34 -3.12 -0.48
C PHE A 207 -5.18 -3.99 -1.02
N LYS A 208 -4.23 -3.39 -1.73
CA LYS A 208 -3.01 -4.08 -2.20
C LYS A 208 -1.76 -3.38 -1.64
N PRO A 209 -1.53 -3.45 -0.32
CA PRO A 209 -0.47 -2.67 0.31
C PRO A 209 0.92 -3.25 0.05
N GLY A 210 1.02 -4.48 -0.45
CA GLY A 210 2.29 -5.12 -0.70
C GLY A 210 2.16 -6.33 -1.60
N ALA A 211 3.32 -6.85 -2.02
CA ALA A 211 3.40 -8.01 -2.89
C ALA A 211 2.67 -9.19 -2.24
N TYR A 212 1.77 -9.81 -3.00
CA TYR A 212 0.99 -10.99 -2.61
C TYR A 212 0.00 -10.77 -1.47
N TRP A 213 -0.12 -9.55 -0.94
CA TRP A 213 -1.01 -9.24 0.16
C TRP A 213 -2.46 -9.13 -0.31
N GLU A 214 -3.34 -9.98 0.23
CA GLU A 214 -4.76 -9.99 -0.12
C GLU A 214 -5.64 -9.81 1.12
N TYR A 215 -6.49 -8.79 1.10
CA TYR A 215 -7.57 -8.67 2.06
C TYR A 215 -8.83 -9.36 1.51
N PRO A 216 -9.53 -10.16 2.33
CA PRO A 216 -10.74 -10.86 1.88
C PRO A 216 -11.91 -9.91 1.57
N ASP A 217 -11.86 -8.67 2.07
CA ASP A 217 -12.94 -7.70 1.94
C ASP A 217 -12.80 -6.82 0.68
N GLU A 218 -11.74 -6.98 -0.14
CA GLU A 218 -11.48 -6.15 -1.34
C GLU A 218 -12.66 -6.18 -2.33
N VAL A 219 -13.15 -7.38 -2.68
CA VAL A 219 -14.25 -7.55 -3.64
C VAL A 219 -15.54 -6.90 -3.15
N ASP A 220 -15.81 -6.97 -1.85
CA ASP A 220 -17.01 -6.36 -1.26
C ASP A 220 -16.88 -4.84 -1.21
N ALA A 221 -15.68 -4.32 -0.97
CA ALA A 221 -15.41 -2.89 -1.00
C ALA A 221 -15.51 -2.29 -2.41
N ASP A 222 -15.08 -3.00 -3.45
CA ASP A 222 -15.24 -2.55 -4.85
C ASP A 222 -16.72 -2.46 -5.27
N LYS A 223 -17.53 -3.45 -4.86
CA LYS A 223 -18.98 -3.42 -5.08
C LYS A 223 -19.62 -2.26 -4.31
N PHE A 224 -19.24 -2.09 -3.05
CA PHE A 224 -19.72 -0.99 -2.23
C PHE A 224 -19.33 0.37 -2.80
N TYR A 225 -18.09 0.52 -3.28
CA TYR A 225 -17.64 1.73 -3.98
C TYR A 225 -18.52 2.04 -5.18
N THR A 226 -18.77 1.04 -6.04
CA THR A 226 -19.62 1.21 -7.23
C THR A 226 -21.03 1.65 -6.85
N GLN A 227 -21.61 1.04 -5.81
CA GLN A 227 -22.92 1.42 -5.29
C GLN A 227 -22.94 2.88 -4.79
N VAL A 228 -22.04 3.23 -3.86
CA VAL A 228 -22.01 4.56 -3.24
C VAL A 228 -21.67 5.63 -4.28
N HIS A 229 -20.78 5.34 -5.24
CA HIS A 229 -20.48 6.24 -6.34
C HIS A 229 -21.70 6.52 -7.22
N GLY A 230 -22.49 5.48 -7.55
CA GLY A 230 -23.75 5.64 -8.27
C GLY A 230 -24.76 6.53 -7.52
N GLU A 231 -24.89 6.35 -6.20
CA GLU A 231 -25.76 7.18 -5.36
C GLU A 231 -25.28 8.63 -5.27
N VAL A 232 -23.97 8.87 -5.17
CA VAL A 232 -23.39 10.22 -5.19
C VAL A 232 -23.68 10.90 -6.52
N ASN A 233 -23.46 10.21 -7.65
CA ASN A 233 -23.75 10.78 -8.97
C ASN A 233 -25.23 11.10 -9.15
N ALA A 234 -26.12 10.23 -8.66
CA ALA A 234 -27.56 10.46 -8.71
C ALA A 234 -28.02 11.62 -7.79
N LYS A 235 -27.44 11.74 -6.59
CA LYS A 235 -27.83 12.75 -5.60
C LYS A 235 -27.31 14.15 -5.94
N TYR A 236 -26.04 14.26 -6.33
CA TYR A 236 -25.39 15.55 -6.51
C TYR A 236 -25.33 16.03 -7.96
N GLN A 237 -25.43 15.14 -8.95
CA GLN A 237 -25.49 15.49 -10.37
C GLN A 237 -24.45 16.53 -10.78
N TYR A 238 -23.16 16.20 -10.63
CA TYR A 238 -22.10 17.12 -10.98
C TYR A 238 -22.15 17.48 -12.49
N PRO A 239 -21.96 18.75 -12.85
CA PRO A 239 -21.63 19.86 -11.96
C PRO A 239 -22.86 20.42 -11.21
N LEU A 240 -22.72 20.63 -9.90
CA LEU A 240 -23.81 20.96 -8.96
C LEU A 240 -23.88 22.47 -8.72
N VAL A 241 -24.96 23.11 -9.15
CA VAL A 241 -25.20 24.55 -8.91
C VAL A 241 -25.70 24.78 -7.48
N LEU A 242 -25.04 25.67 -6.73
CA LEU A 242 -25.44 26.07 -5.38
C LEU A 242 -26.47 27.20 -5.44
N SER A 243 -27.71 26.86 -5.80
CA SER A 243 -28.82 27.82 -5.96
C SER A 243 -29.22 28.56 -4.68
N GLN A 244 -28.75 28.11 -3.51
CA GLN A 244 -28.94 28.79 -2.24
C GLN A 244 -28.08 30.07 -2.10
N LEU A 245 -27.10 30.25 -2.99
CA LEU A 245 -26.22 31.42 -3.02
C LEU A 245 -26.60 32.30 -4.22
N ALA A 246 -26.71 33.61 -3.99
CA ALA A 246 -27.12 34.57 -5.03
C ALA A 246 -26.19 34.58 -6.26
N THR A 247 -24.91 34.24 -6.08
CA THR A 247 -23.93 34.16 -7.17
C THR A 247 -24.00 32.85 -7.94
N GLY A 248 -24.70 31.82 -7.44
CA GLY A 248 -24.87 30.53 -8.13
C GLY A 248 -23.56 29.77 -8.45
N PRO A 249 -22.56 29.71 -7.56
CA PRO A 249 -21.34 28.97 -7.84
C PRO A 249 -21.65 27.48 -8.05
N MET A 250 -20.81 26.82 -8.83
CA MET A 250 -21.09 25.46 -9.31
C MET A 250 -19.96 24.51 -8.90
N ILE A 251 -20.25 23.53 -8.04
CA ILE A 251 -19.29 22.50 -7.66
C ILE A 251 -19.07 21.56 -8.85
N LEU A 252 -17.82 21.43 -9.27
CA LEU A 252 -17.44 20.58 -10.40
C LEU A 252 -17.12 19.15 -9.97
N ARG A 253 -16.44 19.00 -8.83
CA ARG A 253 -16.10 17.70 -8.24
C ARG A 253 -15.68 17.85 -6.79
N VAL A 254 -15.80 16.74 -6.06
CA VAL A 254 -15.21 16.54 -4.74
C VAL A 254 -14.30 15.31 -4.80
N TYR A 255 -13.07 15.45 -4.34
CA TYR A 255 -12.08 14.37 -4.35
C TYR A 255 -11.07 14.57 -3.21
N ASN A 256 -10.12 13.66 -3.04
CA ASN A 256 -9.11 13.78 -1.99
C ASN A 256 -7.73 14.12 -2.55
N LYS A 257 -6.94 14.86 -1.77
CA LYS A 257 -5.55 15.15 -2.05
C LYS A 257 -4.71 14.94 -0.79
N ASN A 258 -3.51 14.39 -0.97
CA ASN A 258 -2.50 14.39 0.09
C ASN A 258 -1.89 15.79 0.21
N THR A 259 -1.90 16.34 1.42
CA THR A 259 -1.24 17.60 1.74
C THR A 259 0.23 17.36 2.09
N ASP A 260 1.04 18.42 2.03
CA ASP A 260 2.49 18.34 2.27
C ASP A 260 2.84 17.88 3.70
N ASP A 261 1.92 18.10 4.65
CA ASP A 261 2.05 17.62 6.04
C ASP A 261 1.56 16.17 6.23
N GLY A 262 1.28 15.47 5.14
CA GLY A 262 1.01 14.03 5.12
C GLY A 262 -0.42 13.64 5.50
N TYR A 263 -1.36 14.58 5.51
CA TYR A 263 -2.78 14.31 5.74
C TYR A 263 -3.53 14.14 4.42
N ASN A 264 -4.61 13.37 4.43
CA ASN A 264 -5.54 13.33 3.31
C ASN A 264 -6.67 14.35 3.56
N SER A 265 -6.87 15.27 2.61
CA SER A 265 -7.87 16.34 2.73
C SER A 265 -8.85 16.30 1.56
N PRO A 266 -10.16 16.40 1.82
CA PRO A 266 -11.15 16.64 0.78
C PRO A 266 -10.88 17.96 0.07
N VAL A 267 -11.08 17.96 -1.24
CA VAL A 267 -10.90 19.10 -2.13
C VAL A 267 -12.19 19.33 -2.89
N ILE A 268 -12.71 20.54 -2.81
CA ILE A 268 -13.93 20.97 -3.49
C ILE A 268 -13.53 21.93 -4.61
N TYR A 269 -13.71 21.46 -5.84
CA TYR A 269 -13.54 22.30 -7.02
C TYR A 269 -14.86 22.95 -7.34
N TYR A 270 -14.85 24.27 -7.51
CA TYR A 270 -16.06 24.99 -7.89
C TYR A 270 -15.78 26.17 -8.82
N MET A 271 -16.77 26.48 -9.64
CA MET A 271 -16.79 27.65 -10.51
C MET A 271 -17.31 28.86 -9.75
N THR A 272 -16.62 29.98 -9.88
CA THR A 272 -17.04 31.29 -9.38
C THR A 272 -17.24 32.27 -10.54
N HIS A 273 -18.17 33.21 -10.35
CA HIS A 273 -18.41 34.30 -11.29
C HIS A 273 -17.56 35.54 -11.01
N PHE A 274 -16.88 35.60 -9.86
CA PHE A 274 -15.94 36.67 -9.54
C PHE A 274 -14.62 36.46 -10.27
N ASP A 275 -14.02 37.53 -10.79
CA ASP A 275 -12.65 37.48 -11.33
C ASP A 275 -11.69 36.96 -10.24
N LEU A 276 -10.89 35.94 -10.55
CA LEU A 276 -9.94 35.36 -9.59
C LEU A 276 -8.89 36.38 -9.08
N LYS A 277 -8.69 37.50 -9.79
CA LYS A 277 -7.87 38.63 -9.32
C LYS A 277 -8.52 39.35 -8.14
N ASP A 278 -9.84 39.37 -8.05
CA ASP A 278 -10.57 39.89 -6.88
C ASP A 278 -10.69 38.81 -5.79
N THR A 279 -9.57 38.57 -5.12
CA THR A 279 -9.51 37.56 -4.06
C THR A 279 -10.41 37.89 -2.87
N THR A 280 -10.88 39.14 -2.72
CA THR A 280 -11.72 39.55 -1.60
C THR A 280 -13.11 38.95 -1.74
N ASP A 281 -13.73 39.11 -2.91
CA ASP A 281 -15.08 38.60 -3.14
C ASP A 281 -15.11 37.08 -3.34
N VAL A 282 -14.07 36.50 -3.95
CA VAL A 282 -13.89 35.03 -4.00
C VAL A 282 -13.85 34.42 -2.59
N LYS A 283 -13.11 35.03 -1.65
CA LYS A 283 -13.06 34.56 -0.25
C LYS A 283 -14.41 34.69 0.45
N LYS A 284 -15.14 35.79 0.25
CA LYS A 284 -16.48 35.97 0.84
C LYS A 284 -17.47 34.94 0.29
N GLU A 285 -17.41 34.65 -1.02
CA GLU A 285 -18.21 33.58 -1.62
C GLU A 285 -17.82 32.22 -1.02
N ASN A 286 -16.53 31.93 -0.91
CA ASN A 286 -16.05 30.67 -0.37
C ASN A 286 -16.56 30.39 1.05
N LEU A 287 -16.64 31.41 1.92
CA LEU A 287 -17.23 31.26 3.26
C LEU A 287 -18.69 30.78 3.21
N LYS A 288 -19.47 31.26 2.22
CA LYS A 288 -20.85 30.81 2.03
C LYS A 288 -20.91 29.43 1.38
N VAL A 289 -20.03 29.14 0.42
CA VAL A 289 -19.88 27.81 -0.18
C VAL A 289 -19.59 26.76 0.89
N ARG A 290 -18.67 27.02 1.83
CA ARG A 290 -18.38 26.13 2.97
C ARG A 290 -19.63 25.75 3.75
N GLN A 291 -20.46 26.74 4.09
CA GLN A 291 -21.69 26.54 4.86
C GLN A 291 -22.71 25.69 4.09
N VAL A 292 -22.82 25.88 2.77
CA VAL A 292 -23.72 25.10 1.92
C VAL A 292 -23.19 23.67 1.76
N VAL A 293 -21.89 23.49 1.52
CA VAL A 293 -21.26 22.17 1.40
C VAL A 293 -21.41 21.36 2.68
N ALA A 294 -21.15 21.95 3.85
CA ALA A 294 -21.31 21.25 5.13
C ALA A 294 -22.74 20.70 5.34
N LYS A 295 -23.76 21.38 4.78
CA LYS A 295 -25.15 20.91 4.83
C LYS A 295 -25.48 19.88 3.76
N LEU A 296 -24.96 20.05 2.54
CA LEU A 296 -25.25 19.15 1.41
C LEU A 296 -24.48 17.83 1.49
N MET A 297 -23.28 17.87 2.06
CA MET A 297 -22.31 16.78 2.11
C MET A 297 -21.80 16.60 3.55
N PRO A 298 -22.68 16.17 4.47
CA PRO A 298 -22.29 15.93 5.85
C PRO A 298 -21.22 14.84 5.95
N GLY A 299 -20.38 14.91 6.98
CA GLY A 299 -19.28 13.98 7.26
C GLY A 299 -17.95 14.34 6.58
N LEU A 300 -17.92 15.28 5.62
CA LEU A 300 -16.67 15.67 4.93
C LEU A 300 -15.59 16.27 5.84
N ASP A 301 -15.98 16.85 6.97
CA ASP A 301 -15.10 17.45 7.96
C ASP A 301 -14.72 16.50 9.09
N GLU A 302 -15.37 15.35 9.23
CA GLU A 302 -15.17 14.44 10.37
C GLU A 302 -13.77 13.83 10.34
N GLY A 303 -12.99 14.07 11.40
CA GLY A 303 -11.63 13.55 11.55
C GLY A 303 -10.62 14.10 10.54
N LYS A 304 -10.95 15.18 9.82
CA LYS A 304 -10.05 15.82 8.85
C LYS A 304 -9.42 17.08 9.44
N LYS A 305 -8.18 17.35 9.04
CA LYS A 305 -7.46 18.56 9.45
C LYS A 305 -7.81 19.77 8.58
N TYR A 306 -8.09 19.52 7.30
CA TYR A 306 -8.43 20.54 6.32
C TYR A 306 -9.54 20.10 5.39
N ILE A 307 -10.28 21.08 4.88
CA ILE A 307 -10.97 20.99 3.60
C ILE A 307 -10.36 22.04 2.68
N LEU A 308 -9.99 21.62 1.48
CA LEU A 308 -9.41 22.49 0.47
C LEU A 308 -10.49 22.91 -0.53
N TYR A 309 -10.40 24.14 -1.00
CA TYR A 309 -11.31 24.70 -1.99
C TYR A 309 -10.48 25.32 -3.10
N SER A 310 -10.82 25.02 -4.34
CA SER A 310 -10.21 25.65 -5.51
C SER A 310 -11.30 26.27 -6.36
N ALA A 311 -11.27 27.60 -6.47
CA ALA A 311 -12.22 28.37 -7.26
C ALA A 311 -11.68 28.60 -8.68
N PHE A 312 -12.53 28.42 -9.70
CA PHE A 312 -12.18 28.57 -11.10
C PHE A 312 -13.14 29.54 -11.82
N ASN A 313 -12.66 30.28 -12.82
CA ASN A 313 -13.53 30.99 -13.76
C ASN A 313 -13.87 30.17 -15.02
N LYS A 314 -13.16 29.07 -15.27
CA LYS A 314 -13.36 28.16 -16.41
C LYS A 314 -13.24 26.71 -15.94
N PRO A 315 -14.04 25.77 -16.49
CA PRO A 315 -13.97 24.37 -16.09
C PRO A 315 -12.61 23.76 -16.50
N PRO A 316 -11.94 23.00 -15.62
CA PRO A 316 -10.74 22.22 -15.96
C PRO A 316 -11.02 21.28 -17.14
N ASP A 317 -10.21 21.37 -18.20
CA ASP A 317 -10.32 20.50 -19.39
C ASP A 317 -9.40 19.28 -19.34
N GLY A 318 -8.50 19.21 -18.34
CA GLY A 318 -7.52 18.14 -18.17
C GLY A 318 -6.29 18.23 -19.06
N TYR A 319 -6.23 19.19 -19.99
CA TYR A 319 -5.10 19.39 -20.91
C TYR A 319 -4.31 20.65 -20.57
N ASN A 320 -5.00 21.70 -20.12
CA ASN A 320 -4.42 22.99 -19.83
C ASN A 320 -4.37 23.25 -18.33
N SER A 321 -3.30 23.91 -17.89
CA SER A 321 -3.27 24.52 -16.57
C SER A 321 -4.25 25.69 -16.57
N ILE A 322 -5.31 25.60 -15.77
CA ILE A 322 -6.31 26.66 -15.64
C ILE A 322 -6.03 27.44 -14.37
N ASP A 323 -6.08 28.77 -14.48
CA ASP A 323 -5.99 29.68 -13.34
C ASP A 323 -7.07 29.34 -12.31
N HIS A 324 -6.65 29.29 -11.05
CA HIS A 324 -7.51 29.00 -9.92
C HIS A 324 -7.05 29.74 -8.67
N PHE A 325 -7.97 29.92 -7.74
CA PHE A 325 -7.68 30.49 -6.43
C PHE A 325 -7.92 29.45 -5.34
N ASP A 326 -6.83 29.02 -4.70
CA ASP A 326 -6.86 28.03 -3.63
C ASP A 326 -7.13 28.65 -2.26
N MET A 327 -7.98 27.98 -1.50
CA MET A 327 -8.37 28.37 -0.16
C MET A 327 -8.41 27.14 0.75
N THR A 328 -7.94 27.33 1.98
CA THR A 328 -7.95 26.28 3.00
C THR A 328 -8.96 26.62 4.09
N GLN A 329 -9.79 25.64 4.44
CA GLN A 329 -10.55 25.62 5.69
C GLN A 329 -9.78 24.75 6.67
N LYS A 330 -9.23 25.35 7.73
CA LYS A 330 -8.68 24.60 8.86
C LYS A 330 -9.84 24.10 9.72
N LEU A 331 -9.78 22.83 10.06
CA LEU A 331 -10.69 22.18 10.98
C LEU A 331 -9.98 22.05 12.35
N ASN A 332 -10.76 22.08 13.43
CA ASN A 332 -10.26 22.13 14.80
C ASN A 332 -9.89 20.75 15.33
#